data_AF-A0A847NQ73-F1
#
_entry.id   AF-A0A847NQ73-F1
#
_cell.length_a   1.000
_cell.length_b   1.000
_cell.length_c   1.000
_cell.angle_alpha   90.00
_cell.angle_beta   90.00
_cell.angle_gamma   90.00
#
_symmetry.space_group_name_H-M   'P 1'
#
loop_
_entity.id
_entity.type
_entity.pdbx_description
1 polymer ?
#
loop_
_entity_poly.entity_id
_entity_poly.type
_entity_poly.pdbx_seq_one_letter_code
_entity_poly.pdbx_strand_id
1 'polypeptide(L)'
;MIFVDACFKKETPYTPIWMMRQAGRYLPEYRAVRQSVGGFLNLCQDPEKAAEVTLQPVDIVGVDAAILFSDILVIPFEMGMDLEFIEGRGPVFHNPIVTLEDLKKLDISN
;
A
#
# COMPACT_ATOMS: atom_id res chain seq x y z
N MET A 1 0.99 -17.17 -16.41
CA MET A 1 1.16 -15.78 -15.94
C MET A 1 2.64 -15.57 -15.78
N ILE A 2 3.29 -14.80 -16.67
CA ILE A 2 4.75 -14.84 -16.86
C ILE A 2 5.51 -14.58 -15.53
N PHE A 3 5.08 -13.59 -14.74
CA PHE A 3 5.63 -13.35 -13.41
C PHE A 3 5.56 -14.57 -12.47
N VAL A 4 4.38 -15.18 -12.34
CA VAL A 4 4.16 -16.34 -11.46
C VAL A 4 4.97 -17.56 -11.94
N ASP A 5 5.01 -17.78 -13.25
CA ASP A 5 5.78 -18.88 -13.85
C ASP A 5 7.28 -18.71 -13.57
N ALA A 6 7.81 -17.48 -13.67
CA ALA A 6 9.18 -17.16 -13.27
C ALA A 6 9.44 -17.40 -11.77
N CYS A 7 8.50 -17.02 -10.88
CA CYS A 7 8.62 -17.31 -9.43
C CYS A 7 8.71 -18.81 -9.13
N PHE A 8 8.04 -19.65 -9.92
CA PHE A 8 8.12 -21.11 -9.83
C PHE A 8 9.27 -21.72 -10.66
N LYS A 9 10.21 -20.90 -11.15
CA LYS A 9 11.38 -21.32 -11.93
C LYS A 9 11.04 -22.05 -13.23
N LYS A 10 9.87 -21.78 -13.83
CA LYS A 10 9.54 -22.28 -15.16
C LYS A 10 10.23 -21.43 -16.23
N GLU A 11 10.45 -22.02 -17.40
CA GLU A 11 10.90 -21.28 -18.57
C GLU A 11 9.86 -20.24 -19.00
N THR A 12 10.32 -19.04 -19.33
CA THR A 12 9.48 -17.90 -19.74
C THR A 12 10.08 -17.24 -20.98
N PRO A 13 9.26 -16.66 -21.88
CA PRO A 13 9.75 -16.07 -23.12
C PRO A 13 10.62 -14.83 -22.92
N TYR A 14 10.56 -14.21 -21.74
CA TYR A 14 11.37 -13.08 -21.31
C TYR A 14 11.37 -13.00 -19.78
N THR A 15 12.29 -12.22 -19.20
CA THR A 15 12.34 -11.95 -17.76
C THR A 15 11.25 -10.95 -17.37
N PRO A 16 10.26 -11.32 -16.53
CA PRO A 16 9.20 -10.40 -16.12
C PRO A 16 9.72 -9.31 -15.17
N ILE A 17 9.12 -8.13 -15.22
CA ILE A 17 9.46 -6.99 -14.38
C ILE A 17 8.25 -6.42 -13.63
N TRP A 18 8.50 -6.01 -12.39
CA TRP A 18 7.64 -5.12 -11.62
C TRP A 18 8.55 -4.25 -10.74
N MET A 19 8.01 -3.18 -10.16
CA MET A 19 8.81 -2.25 -9.35
C MET A 19 8.19 -2.02 -7.98
N MET A 20 9.02 -2.03 -6.95
CA MET A 20 8.59 -1.59 -5.63
C MET A 20 8.12 -0.14 -5.70
N ARG A 21 6.95 0.14 -5.11
CA ARG A 21 6.29 1.46 -5.17
C ARG A 21 5.92 1.92 -6.59
N GLN A 22 5.63 0.97 -7.49
CA GLN A 22 5.15 1.28 -8.85
C GLN A 22 3.88 2.13 -8.88
N ALA A 23 2.97 1.96 -7.91
CA ALA A 23 1.85 2.87 -7.67
C ALA A 23 2.33 3.97 -6.73
N GLY A 24 2.65 5.15 -7.26
CA GLY A 24 3.25 6.19 -6.44
C GLY A 24 3.37 7.56 -7.10
N ARG A 25 3.88 8.50 -6.31
CA ARG A 25 3.91 9.94 -6.61
C ARG A 25 4.66 10.34 -7.88
N TYR A 26 5.40 9.45 -8.53
CA TYR A 26 6.00 9.78 -9.83
C TYR A 26 4.94 9.86 -10.94
N LEU A 27 3.84 9.11 -10.82
CA LEU A 27 2.69 9.16 -11.73
C LEU A 27 1.79 10.37 -11.40
N PRO A 28 1.52 11.28 -12.36
CA PRO A 28 0.52 12.33 -12.19
C PRO A 28 -0.87 11.83 -11.83
N GLU A 29 -1.29 10.70 -12.41
CA GLU A 29 -2.58 10.04 -12.22
C GLU A 29 -2.76 9.59 -10.77
N TYR A 30 -1.71 8.99 -10.19
CA TYR A 30 -1.68 8.63 -8.77
C TYR A 30 -1.88 9.86 -7.87
N ARG A 31 -1.20 10.97 -8.20
CA ARG A 31 -1.31 12.21 -7.39
C ARG A 31 -2.73 12.76 -7.44
N ALA A 32 -3.39 12.71 -8.60
CA ALA A 32 -4.78 13.15 -8.75
C ALA A 32 -5.76 12.31 -7.91
N VAL A 33 -5.64 10.98 -7.95
CA VAL A 33 -6.49 10.09 -7.15
C VAL A 33 -6.27 10.33 -5.66
N ARG A 34 -5.02 10.40 -5.21
CA ARG A 34 -4.70 10.64 -3.79
C ARG A 34 -5.26 11.98 -3.29
N GLN A 35 -5.23 13.03 -4.12
CA GLN A 35 -5.83 14.32 -3.77
C GLN A 35 -7.35 14.23 -3.64
N SER A 36 -8.02 13.43 -4.47
CA SER A 36 -9.48 13.29 -4.47
C SER A 36 -10.06 12.66 -3.19
N VAL A 37 -9.29 11.79 -2.52
CA VAL A 37 -9.71 11.09 -1.29
C VAL A 37 -9.19 11.74 0.00
N GLY A 38 -8.49 12.88 -0.11
CA GLY A 38 -8.07 13.66 1.05
C GLY A 38 -6.90 13.09 1.87
N GLY A 39 -6.17 12.09 1.36
CA GLY A 39 -5.01 11.56 2.08
C GLY A 39 -4.58 10.15 1.68
N PHE A 40 -3.54 9.65 2.36
CA PHE A 40 -3.00 8.31 2.11
C PHE A 40 -3.83 7.21 2.79
N LEU A 41 -4.21 7.39 4.06
CA LEU A 41 -5.03 6.40 4.78
C LEU A 41 -6.41 6.22 4.13
N ASN A 42 -7.08 7.32 3.80
CA ASN A 42 -8.35 7.27 3.08
C ASN A 42 -8.24 6.53 1.74
N LEU A 43 -7.11 6.69 1.02
CA LEU A 43 -6.87 5.95 -0.22
C LEU A 43 -6.73 4.45 0.03
N CYS A 44 -6.10 4.05 1.14
CA CYS A 44 -6.00 2.63 1.52
C CYS A 44 -7.34 2.03 1.95
N GLN A 45 -8.24 2.84 2.53
CA GLN A 45 -9.55 2.41 3.01
C GLN A 45 -10.65 2.44 1.95
N ASP A 46 -10.41 3.02 0.78
CA ASP A 46 -11.32 3.03 -0.38
C ASP A 46 -10.92 1.92 -1.37
N PRO A 47 -11.64 0.79 -1.43
CA PRO A 47 -11.26 -0.35 -2.28
C PRO A 47 -11.25 -0.01 -3.77
N GLU A 48 -12.17 0.84 -4.23
CA GLU A 48 -12.26 1.22 -5.64
C GLU A 48 -11.06 2.08 -6.03
N LYS A 49 -10.70 3.05 -5.19
CA LYS A 49 -9.54 3.92 -5.42
C LYS A 49 -8.21 3.20 -5.21
N ALA A 50 -8.12 2.28 -4.25
CA ALA A 50 -6.95 1.43 -4.07
C ALA A 50 -6.73 0.52 -5.28
N ALA A 51 -7.80 -0.07 -5.84
CA ALA A 51 -7.73 -0.84 -7.07
C ALA A 51 -7.31 0.02 -8.27
N GLU A 52 -7.89 1.22 -8.42
CA GLU A 52 -7.54 2.19 -9.46
C GLU A 52 -6.03 2.47 -9.48
N VAL A 53 -5.45 2.87 -8.35
CA VAL A 53 -4.01 3.18 -8.28
C VAL A 53 -3.11 1.95 -8.41
N THR A 54 -3.60 0.76 -8.02
CA THR A 54 -2.89 -0.51 -8.17
C THR A 54 -2.71 -0.89 -9.65
N LEU A 55 -3.70 -0.58 -10.49
CA LEU A 55 -3.70 -0.91 -11.92
C LEU A 55 -2.94 0.11 -12.77
N GLN A 56 -2.89 1.38 -12.37
CA GLN A 56 -2.17 2.45 -13.11
C GLN A 56 -0.77 2.05 -13.63
N PRO A 57 0.12 1.41 -12.85
CA PRO A 57 1.47 1.08 -13.34
C PRO A 57 1.46 -0.07 -14.35
N VAL A 58 0.48 -0.97 -14.27
CA VAL A 58 0.28 -2.02 -15.28
C VAL A 58 -0.11 -1.38 -16.61
N ASP A 59 -1.06 -0.44 -16.57
CA ASP A 59 -1.58 0.22 -17.78
C ASP A 59 -0.60 1.23 -18.39
N ILE A 60 0.14 1.97 -17.55
CA ILE A 60 1.00 3.08 -17.98
C ILE A 60 2.42 2.62 -18.27
N VAL A 61 2.99 1.75 -17.42
CA VAL A 61 4.40 1.34 -17.50
C VAL A 61 4.57 -0.04 -18.14
N GLY A 62 3.51 -0.86 -18.18
CA GLY A 62 3.54 -2.18 -18.81
C GLY A 62 4.28 -3.23 -17.99
N VAL A 63 4.19 -3.17 -16.67
CA VAL A 63 4.78 -4.19 -15.77
C VAL A 63 3.99 -5.50 -15.79
N ASP A 64 4.67 -6.62 -15.51
CA ASP A 64 4.11 -7.98 -15.57
C ASP A 64 3.30 -8.40 -14.33
N ALA A 65 3.33 -7.58 -13.28
CA ALA A 65 2.59 -7.82 -12.05
C ALA A 65 2.13 -6.52 -11.39
N ALA A 66 0.94 -6.58 -10.79
CA ALA A 66 0.45 -5.57 -9.87
C ALA A 66 0.82 -5.95 -8.43
N ILE A 67 1.10 -4.94 -7.61
CA ILE A 67 1.19 -5.07 -6.15
C ILE A 67 0.07 -4.25 -5.52
N LEU A 68 -0.71 -4.86 -4.63
CA LEU A 68 -1.79 -4.20 -3.92
C LEU A 68 -1.32 -2.88 -3.30
N PHE A 69 -2.03 -1.81 -3.60
CA PHE A 69 -1.85 -0.54 -2.91
C PHE A 69 -2.44 -0.63 -1.51
N SER A 70 -1.57 -0.66 -0.52
CA SER A 70 -1.88 -0.61 0.91
C SER A 70 -0.64 -0.12 1.67
N ASP A 71 -0.70 -0.10 2.99
CA ASP A 71 0.43 0.20 3.86
C ASP A 71 0.62 -0.92 4.89
N ILE A 72 1.87 -1.15 5.31
CA ILE A 72 2.16 -2.15 6.34
C ILE A 72 1.61 -1.75 7.72
N LEU A 73 1.36 -0.46 7.94
CA LEU A 73 0.86 0.11 9.20
C LEU A 73 -0.67 0.09 9.30
N VAL A 74 -1.39 -0.42 8.29
CA VAL A 74 -2.85 -0.60 8.41
C VAL A 74 -3.21 -1.57 9.54
N ILE A 75 -2.38 -2.59 9.79
CA ILE A 75 -2.62 -3.55 10.88
C ILE A 75 -2.64 -2.86 12.25
N PRO A 76 -1.56 -2.18 12.70
CA PRO A 76 -1.58 -1.49 13.98
C PRO A 76 -2.65 -0.39 14.06
N PHE A 77 -2.95 0.29 12.94
CA PHE A 77 -4.03 1.27 12.89
C PHE A 77 -5.41 0.64 13.17
N GLU A 78 -5.74 -0.44 12.48
CA GLU A 78 -7.00 -1.18 12.69
C GLU A 78 -7.04 -1.90 14.05
N MET A 79 -5.88 -2.18 14.66
CA MET A 79 -5.78 -2.64 16.05
C MET A 79 -5.98 -1.52 17.08
N GLY A 80 -6.32 -0.30 16.66
CA GLY A 80 -6.63 0.82 17.54
C GLY A 80 -5.45 1.73 17.89
N MET A 81 -4.31 1.61 17.20
CA MET A 81 -3.20 2.54 17.40
C MET A 81 -3.44 3.87 16.67
N ASP A 82 -3.11 4.97 17.35
CA ASP A 82 -3.27 6.33 16.84
C ASP A 82 -2.16 6.66 15.82
N LEU A 83 -2.45 6.45 14.53
CA LEU A 83 -1.55 6.62 13.39
C LEU A 83 -1.91 7.85 12.56
N GLU A 84 -0.93 8.72 12.33
CA GLU A 84 -1.04 9.86 11.42
C GLU A 84 0.08 9.85 10.37
N PHE A 85 -0.24 10.15 9.12
CA PHE A 85 0.76 10.36 8.06
C PHE A 85 1.03 11.85 7.86
N ILE A 86 2.15 12.33 8.41
CA ILE A 86 2.55 13.73 8.33
C ILE A 86 3.38 13.97 7.07
N GLU A 87 3.01 14.96 6.27
CA GLU A 87 3.75 15.34 5.06
C GLU A 87 5.21 15.74 5.38
N GLY A 88 6.16 15.21 4.61
CA GLY A 88 7.60 15.47 4.82
C GLY A 88 8.24 14.72 5.99
N ARG A 89 7.44 14.15 6.92
CA ARG A 89 7.93 13.38 8.08
C ARG A 89 7.69 11.88 7.96
N GLY A 90 6.55 11.48 7.40
CA GLY A 90 6.13 10.08 7.33
C GLY A 90 5.14 9.70 8.45
N PRO A 91 4.93 8.40 8.69
CA PRO A 91 3.98 7.91 9.68
C PRO A 91 4.46 8.19 11.11
N VAL A 92 3.54 8.59 11.97
CA VAL A 92 3.76 8.82 13.40
C VAL A 92 2.67 8.11 14.18
N PHE A 93 3.08 7.31 15.17
CA PHE A 93 2.18 6.86 16.23
C PHE A 93 2.24 7.84 17.39
N HIS A 94 1.12 8.46 17.74
CA HIS A 94 1.06 9.42 18.86
C HIS A 94 1.21 8.73 20.22
N ASN A 95 0.76 7.48 20.31
CA ASN A 95 0.79 6.67 21.53
C ASN A 95 1.50 5.32 21.26
N PRO A 96 2.84 5.28 21.15
CA PRO A 96 3.57 4.03 20.92
C PRO A 96 3.46 3.09 22.13
N ILE A 97 3.47 1.78 21.85
CA ILE A 97 3.40 0.74 22.89
C ILE A 97 4.72 0.71 23.67
N VAL A 98 4.65 1.00 24.96
CA VAL A 98 5.81 0.98 25.87
C VAL A 98 5.58 0.10 27.10
N THR A 99 4.33 -0.12 27.49
CA THR A 99 3.96 -0.97 28.63
C THR A 99 3.05 -2.12 28.24
N LEU A 100 2.94 -3.11 29.14
CA LEU A 100 1.95 -4.19 29.00
C LEU A 100 0.50 -3.68 29.01
N GLU A 101 0.21 -2.58 29.72
CA GLU A 101 -1.14 -1.99 29.70
C GLU A 101 -1.47 -1.37 28.35
N ASP A 102 -0.49 -0.87 27.59
CA ASP A 102 -0.71 -0.38 26.23
C ASP A 102 -1.06 -1.52 25.27
N LEU A 103 -0.41 -2.68 25.44
CA LEU A 103 -0.71 -3.87 24.65
C LEU A 103 -2.16 -4.34 24.84
N LYS A 104 -2.70 -4.24 26.06
CA LYS A 104 -4.09 -4.64 26.36
C LYS A 104 -5.14 -3.75 25.72
N LYS A 105 -4.78 -2.56 25.23
CA LYS A 105 -5.69 -1.64 24.53
C LYS A 105 -5.89 -2.01 23.07
N LEU A 106 -5.07 -2.92 22.52
CA LEU A 106 -5.18 -3.32 21.12
C LEU A 106 -6.40 -4.20 20.89
N ASP A 107 -7.11 -3.95 19.79
CA ASP A 107 -8.22 -4.78 19.33
C ASP A 107 -7.75 -5.80 18.29
N ILE A 108 -8.22 -7.03 18.42
CA ILE A 108 -7.96 -8.14 17.47
C ILE A 108 -9.25 -8.71 16.88
N SER A 109 -10.39 -8.07 17.15
CA SER A 109 -11.73 -8.63 16.95
C SER A 109 -12.36 -8.28 15.60
N ASN A 110 -11.59 -7.73 14.65
CA ASN A 110 -12.06 -7.36 13.31
C ASN A 110 -12.37 -8.59 12.44
#